data_AF-A0A068UAD2-F1
#
_entry.id   AF-A0A068UAD2-F1
#
_cell.length_a   1.000
_cell.length_b   1.000
_cell.length_c   1.000
_cell.angle_alpha   90.00
_cell.angle_beta   90.00
_cell.angle_gamma   90.00
#
_symmetry.space_group_name_H-M   'P 1'
#
loop_
_entity.id
_entity.type
_entity.pdbx_description
1 polymer ?
#
loop_
_entity_poly.entity_id
_entity_poly.type
_entity_poly.pdbx_seq_one_letter_code
_entity_poly.pdbx_strand_id
1 'polypeptide(L)' 'MPGGPYCRPKHWKRNTAIAMAGVFLLCIPIAMISVQLEQRPHMPVRPIPSQLWCKNFGKKDY' A
#
# COMPACT_ATOMS: atom_id res chain seq x y z
N MET A 1 14.33 -19.56 -1.94
CA MET A 1 15.40 -19.84 -2.93
C MET A 1 14.97 -19.31 -4.28
N PRO A 2 15.78 -18.47 -4.95
CA PRO A 2 15.50 -18.07 -6.33
C PRO A 2 15.61 -19.28 -7.28
N GLY A 3 14.79 -19.29 -8.32
CA GLY A 3 14.98 -20.20 -9.44
C GLY A 3 16.21 -19.74 -10.23
N GLY A 4 17.22 -20.60 -10.39
CA GLY A 4 18.46 -20.27 -11.10
C GLY A 4 18.28 -19.91 -12.59
N PRO A 5 19.38 -19.81 -13.35
CA PRO A 5 19.35 -19.50 -14.77
C PRO A 5 18.39 -20.42 -15.55
N TYR A 6 17.61 -19.84 -16.48
CA TYR A 6 16.63 -20.55 -17.31
C TYR A 6 15.45 -21.22 -16.58
N CYS A 7 15.06 -20.72 -15.41
CA CYS A 7 13.85 -21.22 -14.75
C CYS A 7 12.58 -21.01 -15.59
N ARG A 8 11.90 -22.12 -15.91
CA ARG A 8 10.60 -22.15 -16.62
C ARG A 8 9.54 -22.91 -15.82
N PRO A 9 9.07 -22.37 -14.68
CA PRO A 9 8.08 -23.05 -13.86
C PRO A 9 6.74 -23.17 -14.60
N LYS A 10 6.23 -24.39 -14.73
CA LYS A 10 4.97 -24.71 -15.43
C LYS A 10 3.76 -23.91 -14.93
N HIS A 11 3.73 -23.57 -13.63
CA HIS A 11 2.60 -22.90 -12.98
C HIS A 11 2.90 -21.46 -12.54
N TRP A 12 3.87 -20.79 -13.18
CA TRP A 12 4.31 -19.45 -12.78
C TRP A 12 3.15 -18.46 -12.61
N LYS A 13 2.19 -18.47 -13.55
CA LYS A 13 1.00 -17.58 -13.52
C LYS A 13 0.17 -17.76 -12.25
N ARG A 14 -0.11 -19.01 -11.88
CA ARG A 14 -0.90 -19.33 -10.68
C ARG A 14 -0.15 -18.92 -9.42
N ASN A 15 1.15 -19.19 -9.36
CA ASN A 15 1.97 -18.84 -8.20
C ASN A 15 2.08 -17.31 -8.03
N THR A 16 2.23 -16.55 -9.12
CA THR A 16 2.20 -15.09 -9.10
C THR A 16 0.84 -14.57 -8.62
N ALA A 17 -0.27 -15.17 -9.08
CA ALA A 17 -1.60 -14.77 -8.65
C ALA A 17 -1.79 -14.98 -7.13
N ILE A 18 -1.37 -16.12 -6.60
CA ILE A 18 -1.43 -16.42 -5.15
C ILE A 18 -0.54 -15.44 -4.36
N ALA A 19 0.68 -15.17 -4.84
CA ALA A 19 1.58 -14.22 -4.20
C ALA A 19 0.98 -12.81 -4.17
N MET A 20 0.45 -12.34 -5.30
CA MET A 20 -0.22 -11.03 -5.38
C MET A 20 -1.45 -10.96 -4.46
N ALA A 21 -2.26 -12.03 -4.41
CA ALA A 21 -3.40 -12.10 -3.50
C ALA A 21 -2.95 -11.99 -2.03
N GLY A 22 -1.88 -12.69 -1.65
CA GLY A 22 -1.29 -12.59 -0.30
C GLY A 22 -0.78 -11.18 0.02
N VAL A 23 -0.11 -10.53 -0.94
CA VAL A 23 0.35 -9.14 -0.79
C VAL A 23 -0.81 -8.19 -0.55
N PHE A 24 -1.86 -8.23 -1.37
CA PHE A 24 -3.03 -7.36 -1.19
C PHE A 24 -3.75 -7.63 0.13
N LEU A 25 -3.91 -8.90 0.49
CA LEU A 25 -4.54 -9.30 1.76
C LEU A 25 -3.82 -8.67 2.96
N LEU A 26 -2.49 -8.59 2.94
CA LEU A 26 -1.71 -7.97 4.01
C LEU A 26 -1.67 -6.45 3.89
N CYS A 27 -1.46 -5.90 2.70
CA CYS A 27 -1.28 -4.46 2.50
C CYS A 27 -2.56 -3.66 2.77
N ILE A 28 -3.76 -4.19 2.46
CA ILE A 28 -5.03 -3.49 2.69
C ILE A 28 -5.26 -3.17 4.17
N PRO A 29 -5.26 -4.13 5.11
CA PRO A 29 -5.47 -3.84 6.53
C PRO A 29 -4.34 -2.97 7.10
N ILE A 30 -3.09 -3.18 6.68
CA ILE A 30 -1.97 -2.32 7.06
C ILE A 30 -2.23 -0.87 6.62
N ALA A 31 -2.69 -0.66 5.39
CA ALA A 31 -3.01 0.68 4.89
C ALA A 31 -4.18 1.30 5.67
N MET A 32 -5.23 0.52 5.99
CA MET A 32 -6.35 1.01 6.81
C MET A 32 -5.92 1.43 8.22
N ILE A 33 -5.01 0.68 8.84
CA ILE A 33 -4.43 1.04 10.14
C ILE A 33 -3.52 2.26 10.00
N SER A 34 -2.67 2.31 8.98
CA SER A 34 -1.80 3.46 8.69
C SER A 34 -2.60 4.74 8.51
N VAL A 35 -3.73 4.71 7.79
CA VAL A 35 -4.62 5.86 7.60
C VAL A 35 -5.24 6.33 8.92
N GLN A 36 -5.59 5.40 9.81
CA GLN A 36 -6.15 5.75 11.12
C GLN A 36 -5.12 6.40 12.05
N LEU A 37 -3.85 6.00 11.94
CA LEU A 37 -2.76 6.49 12.78
C LEU A 37 -2.04 7.72 12.22
N GLU A 38 -2.16 8.02 10.93
CA GLU A 38 -1.50 9.17 10.30
C GLU A 38 -2.05 10.47 10.91
N GLN A 39 -1.22 11.13 11.71
CA GLN A 39 -1.49 12.44 12.29
C GLN A 39 -0.38 13.43 11.90
N ARG A 40 -0.76 14.67 11.60
CA ARG A 40 0.16 15.75 11.25
C ARG A 40 -0.24 17.02 12.03
N PRO A 41 0.53 17.41 13.05
CA PRO A 41 0.21 18.60 13.85
C PRO A 41 0.50 19.91 13.11
N HIS A 42 1.46 19.90 12.18
CA HIS A 42 1.82 21.06 11.37
C HIS A 42 1.37 20.90 9.92
N MET A 43 0.86 21.99 9.35
CA MET A 43 0.52 22.03 7.93
C MET A 43 1.79 22.01 7.07
N PRO A 44 1.81 21.21 5.99
CA PRO A 44 2.98 21.15 5.12
C PRO A 44 3.04 22.39 4.22
N VAL A 45 4.26 22.86 3.96
CA VAL A 45 4.53 24.01 3.08
C VAL A 45 4.17 23.74 1.61
N ARG A 46 4.12 22.45 1.23
CA ARG A 46 3.82 21.97 -0.12
C ARG A 46 2.72 20.90 -0.09
N PRO A 47 1.96 20.70 -1.17
CA PRO A 47 0.99 19.62 -1.23
C PRO A 47 1.69 18.26 -1.12
N ILE A 48 1.19 17.40 -0.23
CA ILE A 48 1.73 16.05 0.01
C ILE A 48 0.57 15.07 -0.10
N PRO A 49 0.77 13.90 -0.75
CA PRO A 49 -0.31 12.93 -0.96
C PRO A 49 -0.97 12.45 0.33
N SER A 50 -0.25 12.39 1.47
CA SER A 50 -0.84 12.00 2.75
C SER A 50 -1.90 12.96 3.28
N GLN A 51 -2.00 14.17 2.74
CA GLN A 51 -3.10 15.08 3.04
C GLN A 51 -4.46 14.56 2.55
N LEU A 52 -4.50 13.61 1.62
CA LEU A 52 -5.75 13.02 1.12
C LEU A 52 -6.43 12.10 2.14
N TRP A 53 -5.65 11.47 3.02
CA TRP A 53 -6.16 10.47 3.97
C TRP A 53 -5.88 10.80 5.43
N CYS A 54 -5.02 11.78 5.73
CA CYS A 54 -4.78 12.24 7.09
C CYS A 54 -5.99 13.03 7.62
N LYS A 55 -6.58 12.54 8.72
CA LYS A 55 -7.82 13.10 9.31
C LYS A 55 -7.65 14.50 9.92
N ASN A 56 -6.42 14.89 10.27
CA ASN A 56 -6.10 16.16 10.93
C ASN A 56 -6.42 17.40 10.07
N PHE A 57 -6.48 17.26 8.74
CA PHE A 57 -6.62 18.41 7.84
C PHE A 57 -8.07 18.84 7.55
N GLY A 58 -9.07 18.20 8.18
CA GLY A 58 -10.49 18.52 7.97
C GLY A 58 -11.00 18.12 6.57
N LYS A 59 -12.31 18.26 6.33
CA LYS A 59 -12.85 18.17 4.95
C LYS A 59 -12.41 19.44 4.22
N LYS A 60 -11.74 19.27 3.08
CA LYS A 60 -11.50 20.39 2.18
C LYS A 60 -12.81 20.69 1.46
N ASP A 61 -13.45 21.80 1.81
CA ASP A 61 -14.56 22.37 1.05
C ASP A 61 -13.96 22.98 -0.23
N TYR A 62 -13.96 22.22 -1.33
CA TYR A 62 -13.73 22.76 -2.67
C TYR A 62 -15.05 22.76 -3.43
#